data_AF-A0A918UVC3-F1
#
_entry.id   AF-A0A918UVC3-F1
#
_cell.length_a   1.000
_cell.length_b   1.000
_cell.length_c   1.000
_cell.angle_alpha   90.00
_cell.angle_beta   90.00
_cell.angle_gamma   90.00
#
_symmetry.space_group_name_H-M   'P 1'
#
loop_
_entity.id
_entity.type
_entity.pdbx_description
1 polymer ?
#
loop_
_entity_poly.entity_id
_entity_poly.type
_entity_poly.pdbx_seq_one_letter_code
_entity_poly.pdbx_strand_id
1 'polypeptide(L)'
;MNALLIHANNLNPNLDNKFPGDKVAFDYSHSIQRSNFILDRFLHEELSKVFKNKEYQVIVIPYTLSQQNYLELTGLRVAAHIRTTEEFNHQYVPIVFVGPETPEEIARLSDLGNILFTSGIFSTVHQESDFLKKFFDRIMREKSKITESEHQKGIERLQLSPPANYQSHHSIDNELALQRWSKYLKCDDKIPEVKEKLQTGLYFKYHRVLNPLNSSGTGSTYLISGKGKVLLVDDEAEKGWADFYSYFFQNNVNNKSIEFEALALDFKSLIQQDIIEAARRKVEQFDADVVLLDLRLCDMDFDAAPQPKPKDLTGYKILEEIKKINKGNQVIITTASNKVWNYQSTYEIGANGYIVKRHDSDVAEDIKNLKNTIQSAVERADYLKVTWSLTYSLKDSLDRAIRDKKLDNRFGRELILILDSSFNLYDNASTPNDFAYAYLSLFKCLELVTNELTFQEDGTWMIIGPEHLKHFRFDEDTFTYQEISSASFKNNLPSIFEKITGLCFQLWNYEQIEVQKLYYSIRRRNEFIHPSENKLPTTLKSECDKIFMPDGYSVLLNQISTFGNKITLCGYSGAC
;
A
#
# COMPACT_ATOMS: atom_id res chain seq x y z
N MET A 1 41.90 7.39 34.80
CA MET A 1 40.53 7.94 34.75
C MET A 1 39.81 7.23 33.62
N ASN A 2 38.68 6.58 33.85
CA ASN A 2 37.96 5.94 32.74
C ASN A 2 37.11 6.98 32.00
N ALA A 3 37.78 7.81 31.21
CA ALA A 3 37.17 8.89 30.46
C ALA A 3 37.73 8.97 29.05
N LEU A 4 36.94 9.53 28.15
CA LEU A 4 37.28 9.77 26.76
C LEU A 4 37.34 11.27 26.49
N LEU A 5 38.40 11.75 25.85
CA LEU A 5 38.48 13.07 25.26
C LEU A 5 38.26 12.98 23.74
N ILE A 6 37.17 13.56 23.24
CA ILE A 6 36.93 13.76 21.81
C ILE A 6 37.36 15.20 21.48
N HIS A 7 38.26 15.40 20.52
CA HIS A 7 38.76 16.74 20.17
C HIS A 7 39.03 16.84 18.67
N ALA A 8 39.33 18.04 18.16
CA ALA A 8 39.76 18.26 16.78
C ALA A 8 41.13 18.96 16.75
N ASN A 9 42.03 18.57 17.66
CA ASN A 9 43.32 19.25 17.88
C ASN A 9 43.19 20.77 18.09
N ASN A 10 42.09 21.18 18.73
CA ASN A 10 41.69 22.57 18.93
C ASN A 10 41.65 22.98 20.41
N LEU A 11 42.22 22.13 21.27
CA LEU A 11 42.35 22.37 22.71
C LEU A 11 43.79 22.73 23.07
N ASN A 12 44.01 23.25 24.26
CA ASN A 12 45.35 23.54 24.77
C ASN A 12 46.25 22.28 24.66
N PRO A 13 47.44 22.37 24.03
CA PRO A 13 48.35 21.22 23.90
C PRO A 13 48.71 20.55 25.23
N ASN A 14 48.72 21.29 26.33
CA ASN A 14 48.95 20.73 27.66
C ASN A 14 47.81 19.80 28.12
N LEU A 15 46.56 20.12 27.77
CA LEU A 15 45.42 19.27 28.05
C LEU A 15 45.54 17.97 27.26
N ASP A 16 45.74 18.09 25.95
CA ASP A 16 45.84 16.95 25.06
C ASP A 16 46.99 16.02 25.51
N ASN A 17 48.18 16.55 25.72
CA ASN A 17 49.35 15.74 26.10
C ASN A 17 49.23 15.07 27.48
N LYS A 18 48.50 15.67 28.42
CA LYS A 18 48.42 15.18 29.82
C LYS A 18 47.05 14.63 30.19
N PHE A 19 46.13 14.44 29.24
CA PHE A 19 44.80 13.90 29.55
C PHE A 19 44.93 12.47 30.11
N PRO A 20 44.34 12.17 31.28
CA PRO A 20 44.60 10.93 32.01
C PRO A 20 43.67 9.75 31.57
N GLY A 21 43.05 9.87 30.40
CA GLY A 21 42.12 8.89 29.82
C GLY A 21 42.37 8.69 28.32
N ASP A 22 41.46 8.00 27.64
CA ASP A 22 41.54 7.78 26.19
C ASP A 22 41.28 9.08 25.44
N LYS A 23 41.86 9.17 24.23
CA LYS A 23 41.71 10.34 23.37
C LYS A 23 41.41 9.93 21.94
N VAL A 24 40.57 10.70 21.28
CA VAL A 24 40.32 10.58 19.85
C VAL A 24 40.20 11.97 19.21
N ALA A 25 40.90 12.12 18.08
CA ALA A 25 40.81 13.32 17.26
C ALA A 25 39.82 13.07 16.11
N PHE A 26 38.78 13.88 16.01
CA PHE A 26 37.86 13.92 14.87
C PHE A 26 38.35 14.99 13.91
N ASP A 27 38.81 14.57 12.74
CA ASP A 27 39.19 15.46 11.64
C ASP A 27 38.41 15.07 10.38
N TYR A 28 37.51 15.97 9.98
CA TYR A 28 36.72 15.85 8.75
C TYR A 28 36.99 16.99 7.77
N SER A 29 38.02 17.81 8.01
CA SER A 29 38.36 18.98 7.18
C SER A 29 38.58 18.61 5.71
N HIS A 30 39.25 17.48 5.46
CA HIS A 30 39.47 16.93 4.12
C HIS A 30 38.24 16.23 3.51
N SER A 31 37.29 15.80 4.36
CA SER A 31 36.11 15.03 3.93
C SER A 31 34.97 15.93 3.46
N ILE A 32 34.87 17.16 3.97
CA ILE A 32 33.84 18.16 3.59
C ILE A 32 33.82 18.43 2.08
N GLN A 33 34.95 18.30 1.38
CA GLN A 33 35.05 18.58 -0.05
C GLN A 33 34.48 17.47 -0.94
N ARG A 34 34.11 16.32 -0.39
CA ARG A 34 33.52 15.21 -1.17
C ARG A 34 32.03 15.46 -1.39
N SER A 35 31.57 15.31 -2.62
CA SER A 35 30.16 15.54 -3.01
C SER A 35 29.13 14.73 -2.21
N ASN A 36 29.54 13.60 -1.65
CA ASN A 36 28.68 12.67 -0.91
C ASN A 36 28.96 12.66 0.60
N PHE A 37 29.67 13.66 1.13
CA PHE A 37 29.96 13.72 2.57
C PHE A 37 28.71 14.06 3.37
N ILE A 38 28.37 13.20 4.33
CA ILE A 38 27.28 13.40 5.27
C ILE A 38 27.89 13.41 6.68
N LEU A 39 27.83 14.57 7.35
CA LEU A 39 28.45 14.76 8.66
C LEU A 39 27.93 13.76 9.70
N ASP A 40 26.61 13.52 9.76
CA ASP A 40 26.02 12.58 10.72
C ASP A 40 26.50 11.15 10.53
N ARG A 41 26.68 10.73 9.27
CA ARG A 41 27.25 9.41 8.94
C ARG A 41 28.69 9.31 9.44
N PHE A 42 29.51 10.32 9.14
CA PHE A 42 30.89 10.38 9.61
C PHE A 42 30.97 10.32 11.15
N LEU A 43 30.20 11.16 11.84
CA LEU A 43 30.19 11.18 13.31
C LEU A 43 29.71 9.84 13.89
N HIS A 44 28.70 9.22 13.29
CA HIS A 44 28.24 7.91 13.71
C HIS A 44 29.31 6.83 13.53
N GLU A 45 29.99 6.78 12.39
CA GLU A 45 31.03 5.81 12.10
C GLU A 45 32.24 5.97 13.02
N GLU A 46 32.69 7.22 13.27
CA GLU A 46 33.80 7.50 14.18
C GLU A 46 33.45 7.15 15.62
N LEU A 47 32.28 7.55 16.11
CA LEU A 47 31.81 7.19 17.45
C LEU A 47 31.65 5.68 17.61
N SER A 48 31.14 4.98 16.58
CA SER A 48 31.03 3.51 16.58
C SER A 48 32.39 2.84 16.76
N LYS A 49 33.43 3.34 16.09
CA LYS A 49 34.81 2.81 16.24
C LYS A 49 35.36 3.08 17.63
N VAL A 50 35.12 4.28 18.16
CA VAL A 50 35.62 4.71 19.47
C VAL A 50 35.01 3.92 20.62
N PHE A 51 33.70 3.66 20.57
CA PHE A 51 32.98 2.94 21.63
C PHE A 51 33.02 1.42 21.47
N LYS A 52 33.55 0.89 20.36
CA LYS A 52 33.62 -0.55 20.12
C LYS A 52 34.41 -1.25 21.24
N ASN A 53 33.71 -2.09 22.01
CA ASN A 53 34.26 -2.87 23.14
C ASN A 53 34.93 -2.02 24.23
N LYS A 54 34.55 -0.74 24.35
CA LYS A 54 35.05 0.16 25.39
C LYS A 54 33.88 0.79 26.12
N GLU A 55 34.00 0.95 27.43
CA GLU A 55 33.04 1.69 28.24
C GLU A 55 33.74 2.86 28.92
N TYR A 56 33.15 4.05 28.84
CA TYR A 56 33.65 5.26 29.48
C TYR A 56 32.66 5.74 30.55
N GLN A 57 33.19 6.25 31.66
CA GLN A 57 32.39 6.79 32.75
C GLN A 57 32.11 8.29 32.59
N VAL A 58 32.96 9.01 31.85
CA VAL A 58 32.76 10.43 31.49
C VAL A 58 33.33 10.66 30.09
N ILE A 59 32.62 11.46 29.29
CA ILE A 59 33.08 11.88 27.97
C ILE A 59 33.33 13.39 28.00
N VAL A 60 34.48 13.82 27.50
CA VAL A 60 34.90 15.22 27.47
C VAL A 60 34.97 15.67 26.01
N ILE A 61 34.31 16.78 25.68
CA ILE A 61 34.16 17.28 24.31
C ILE A 61 34.29 18.81 24.32
N PRO A 62 35.06 19.45 23.44
CA PRO A 62 34.97 20.89 23.23
C PRO A 62 33.62 21.27 22.62
N TYR A 63 33.19 22.53 22.75
CA TYR A 63 31.95 22.99 22.10
C TYR A 63 32.03 22.86 20.56
N THR A 64 33.20 23.08 19.96
CA THR A 64 33.46 22.92 18.53
C THR A 64 34.48 21.82 18.28
N LEU A 65 34.33 21.06 17.19
CA LEU A 65 35.32 20.10 16.69
C LEU A 65 35.89 20.58 15.35
N SER A 66 36.31 21.84 15.33
CA SER A 66 36.92 22.48 14.16
C SER A 66 38.06 23.39 14.61
N GLN A 67 39.18 23.33 13.88
CA GLN A 67 40.29 24.27 14.06
C GLN A 67 40.05 25.60 13.35
N GLN A 68 39.18 25.61 12.33
CA GLN A 68 39.01 26.72 11.40
C GLN A 68 37.71 27.49 11.65
N ASN A 69 36.67 26.82 12.15
CA ASN A 69 35.36 27.42 12.37
C ASN A 69 34.87 27.18 13.81
N TYR A 70 35.07 28.18 14.67
CA TYR A 70 34.63 28.08 16.06
C TYR A 70 33.10 27.96 16.20
N LEU A 71 32.35 28.62 15.33
CA LEU A 71 30.88 28.69 15.37
C LEU A 71 30.20 27.44 14.80
N GLU A 72 30.96 26.45 14.34
CA GLU A 72 30.40 25.19 13.84
C GLU A 72 29.72 24.37 14.96
N LEU A 73 30.20 24.52 16.21
CA LEU A 73 29.62 23.93 17.43
C LEU A 73 29.31 22.42 17.31
N THR A 74 30.11 21.70 16.53
CA THR A 74 29.94 20.27 16.24
C THR A 74 30.04 19.37 17.47
N GLY A 75 30.63 19.85 18.57
CA GLY A 75 30.64 19.14 19.84
C GLY A 75 29.24 18.90 20.40
N LEU A 76 28.31 19.86 20.22
CA LEU A 76 26.91 19.70 20.61
C LEU A 76 26.24 18.57 19.81
N ARG A 77 26.56 18.48 18.52
CA ARG A 77 26.05 17.44 17.60
C ARG A 77 26.60 16.06 17.97
N VAL A 78 27.87 15.96 18.35
CA VAL A 78 28.46 14.72 18.87
C VAL A 78 27.79 14.28 20.16
N ALA A 79 27.56 15.19 21.10
CA ALA A 79 26.83 14.87 22.33
C ALA A 79 25.41 14.38 22.04
N ALA A 80 24.71 14.99 21.07
CA ALA A 80 23.39 14.55 20.66
C ALA A 80 23.42 13.15 20.04
N HIS A 81 24.42 12.82 19.22
CA HIS A 81 24.62 11.46 18.71
C HIS A 81 24.87 10.43 19.81
N ILE A 82 25.68 10.77 20.82
CA ILE A 82 25.93 9.91 21.97
C ILE A 82 24.62 9.63 22.73
N ARG A 83 23.81 10.67 22.94
CA ARG A 83 22.52 10.55 23.62
C ARG A 83 21.47 9.76 22.83
N THR A 84 21.52 9.74 21.50
CA THR A 84 20.45 9.17 20.65
C THR A 84 20.78 7.82 20.03
N THR A 85 21.98 7.26 20.29
CA THR A 85 22.44 6.00 19.69
C THR A 85 22.62 4.93 20.77
N GLU A 86 21.64 4.04 20.88
CA GLU A 86 21.65 2.92 21.84
C GLU A 86 22.83 1.97 21.62
N GLU A 87 23.19 1.75 20.35
CA GLU A 87 24.27 0.87 19.90
C GLU A 87 25.64 1.28 20.46
N PHE A 88 25.78 2.53 20.91
CA PHE A 88 27.00 3.01 21.55
C PHE A 88 27.10 2.58 23.01
N ASN A 89 26.01 2.25 23.70
CA ASN A 89 25.97 1.97 25.15
C ASN A 89 26.49 3.13 26.04
N HIS A 90 26.46 4.38 25.54
CA HIS A 90 26.92 5.58 26.27
C HIS A 90 25.84 6.66 26.46
N GLN A 91 24.58 6.37 26.08
CA GLN A 91 23.47 7.33 26.15
C GLN A 91 23.21 7.90 27.55
N TYR A 92 23.61 7.18 28.60
CA TYR A 92 23.44 7.58 30.00
C TYR A 92 24.68 8.18 30.66
N VAL A 93 25.79 8.28 29.93
CA VAL A 93 27.09 8.70 30.47
C VAL A 93 27.15 10.22 30.61
N PRO A 94 27.74 10.77 31.70
CA PRO A 94 28.03 12.19 31.82
C PRO A 94 28.91 12.73 30.68
N ILE A 95 28.54 13.89 30.13
CA ILE A 95 29.33 14.59 29.11
C ILE A 95 29.75 15.95 29.66
N VAL A 96 31.05 16.26 29.54
CA VAL A 96 31.66 17.50 29.99
C VAL A 96 32.09 18.30 28.77
N PHE A 97 31.49 19.47 28.60
CA PHE A 97 31.94 20.46 27.63
C PHE A 97 33.11 21.27 28.17
N VAL A 98 34.13 21.47 27.33
CA VAL A 98 35.31 22.26 27.66
C VAL A 98 35.44 23.42 26.68
N GLY A 99 35.41 24.64 27.20
CA GLY A 99 35.51 25.85 26.39
C GLY A 99 35.44 27.12 27.24
N PRO A 100 35.96 28.24 26.75
CA PRO A 100 35.99 29.49 27.51
C PRO A 100 34.60 30.12 27.70
N GLU A 101 33.61 29.80 26.87
CA GLU A 101 32.25 30.33 26.92
C GLU A 101 31.36 29.59 27.93
N THR A 102 30.38 30.34 28.43
CA THR A 102 29.31 29.81 29.26
C THR A 102 28.31 28.98 28.45
N PRO A 103 27.61 28.01 29.07
CA PRO A 103 26.53 27.26 28.41
C PRO A 103 25.46 28.16 27.80
N GLU A 104 25.13 29.28 28.46
CA GLU A 104 24.12 30.24 28.03
C GLU A 104 24.53 30.98 26.75
N GLU A 105 25.81 31.30 26.60
CA GLU A 105 26.35 31.93 25.40
C GLU A 105 26.31 30.96 24.22
N ILE A 106 26.79 29.73 24.40
CA ILE A 106 26.81 28.70 23.35
C ILE A 106 25.39 28.31 22.95
N ALA A 107 24.47 28.18 23.90
CA ALA A 107 23.11 27.76 23.60
C ALA A 107 22.34 28.74 22.70
N ARG A 108 22.67 30.03 22.73
CA ARG A 108 22.06 31.05 21.85
C ARG A 108 22.55 30.97 20.40
N LEU A 109 23.64 30.25 20.16
CA LEU A 109 24.32 30.18 18.86
C LEU A 109 24.00 28.90 18.08
N SER A 110 23.26 27.96 18.65
CA SER A 110 22.99 26.67 18.02
C SER A 110 21.58 26.17 18.32
N ASP A 111 20.93 25.60 17.30
CA ASP A 111 19.66 24.88 17.45
C ASP A 111 19.78 23.65 18.37
N LEU A 112 21.01 23.16 18.60
CA LEU A 112 21.31 22.09 19.55
C LEU A 112 21.62 22.59 20.96
N GLY A 113 21.55 23.90 21.20
CA GLY A 113 21.92 24.54 22.46
C GLY A 113 21.22 23.96 23.69
N ASN A 114 19.97 23.51 23.53
CA ASN A 114 19.18 22.88 24.60
C ASN A 114 19.86 21.66 25.23
N ILE A 115 20.76 20.98 24.52
CA ILE A 115 21.51 19.84 25.07
C ILE A 115 22.29 20.24 26.32
N LEU A 116 22.81 21.47 26.39
CA LEU A 116 23.63 21.96 27.50
C LEU A 116 22.87 22.04 28.82
N PHE A 117 21.55 22.06 28.77
CA PHE A 117 20.66 22.14 29.93
C PHE A 117 19.93 20.81 30.22
N THR A 118 20.45 19.70 29.67
CA THR A 118 19.95 18.35 29.96
C THR A 118 20.73 17.69 31.10
N SER A 119 20.11 16.72 31.78
CA SER A 119 20.75 16.00 32.87
C SER A 119 22.06 15.33 32.43
N GLY A 120 23.07 15.38 33.31
CA GLY A 120 24.37 14.75 33.05
C GLY A 120 25.22 15.46 32.00
N ILE A 121 24.86 16.70 31.62
CA ILE A 121 25.73 17.60 30.88
C ILE A 121 26.36 18.59 31.86
N PHE A 122 27.66 18.79 31.72
CA PHE A 122 28.45 19.70 32.54
C PHE A 122 29.30 20.57 31.61
N SER A 123 29.74 21.74 32.07
CA SER A 123 30.68 22.59 31.34
C SER A 123 31.79 23.10 32.25
N THR A 124 32.98 23.34 31.70
CA THR A 124 34.09 23.97 32.40
C THR A 124 34.97 24.80 31.47
N VAL A 125 35.48 25.91 31.99
CA VAL A 125 36.49 26.75 31.33
C VAL A 125 37.92 26.24 31.55
N HIS A 126 38.11 25.34 32.52
CA HIS A 126 39.44 24.89 32.91
C HIS A 126 39.91 23.73 32.03
N GLN A 127 41.00 23.95 31.30
CA GLN A 127 41.63 22.95 30.43
C GLN A 127 42.82 22.24 31.09
N GLU A 128 42.99 22.36 32.41
CA GLU A 128 44.11 21.73 33.11
C GLU A 128 43.79 20.27 33.49
N SER A 129 44.70 19.34 33.19
CA SER A 129 44.51 17.91 33.46
C SER A 129 44.20 17.62 34.94
N ASP A 130 44.89 18.27 35.88
CA ASP A 130 44.67 18.02 37.31
C ASP A 130 43.34 18.59 37.81
N PHE A 131 42.84 19.67 37.20
CA PHE A 131 41.48 20.14 37.44
C PHE A 131 40.46 19.12 36.94
N LEU A 132 40.63 18.62 35.70
CA LEU A 132 39.69 17.65 35.12
C LEU A 132 39.65 16.32 35.89
N LYS A 133 40.77 15.87 36.50
CA LYS A 133 40.76 14.72 37.42
C LYS A 133 39.85 14.96 38.62
N LYS A 134 40.02 16.11 39.30
CA LYS A 134 39.16 16.48 40.45
C LYS A 134 37.70 16.66 40.02
N PHE A 135 37.48 17.19 38.82
CA PHE A 135 36.16 17.37 38.24
C PHE A 135 35.48 16.02 37.94
N PHE A 136 36.22 15.07 37.38
CA PHE A 136 35.79 13.69 37.19
C PHE A 136 35.39 13.05 38.53
N ASP A 137 36.24 13.13 39.55
CA ASP A 137 35.95 12.57 40.88
C ASP A 137 34.71 13.22 41.53
N ARG A 138 34.43 14.48 41.21
CA ARG A 138 33.19 15.15 41.62
C ARG A 138 31.98 14.58 40.88
N ILE A 139 32.03 14.46 39.55
CA ILE A 139 30.95 13.88 38.74
C ILE A 139 30.64 12.46 39.20
N MET A 140 31.66 11.64 39.47
CA MET A 140 31.47 10.26 39.92
C MET A 140 30.79 10.15 41.29
N ARG A 141 30.91 11.18 42.13
CA ARG A 141 30.20 11.27 43.42
C ARG A 141 28.80 11.85 43.30
N GLU A 142 28.59 12.81 42.41
CA GLU A 142 27.33 13.54 42.25
C GLU A 142 26.34 12.83 41.30
N LYS A 143 26.80 12.44 40.11
CA LYS A 143 25.96 11.90 39.03
C LYS A 143 26.78 11.06 38.05
N SER A 144 27.07 9.82 38.42
CA SER A 144 27.88 8.90 37.62
C SER A 144 27.16 8.36 36.37
N LYS A 145 25.82 8.34 36.37
CA LYS A 145 24.95 8.06 35.21
C LYS A 145 23.66 8.85 35.34
N ILE A 146 23.01 9.15 34.21
CA ILE A 146 21.64 9.67 34.20
C ILE A 146 20.64 8.51 34.16
N THR A 147 19.45 8.74 34.70
CA THR A 147 18.34 7.77 34.65
C THR A 147 17.64 7.79 33.29
N GLU A 148 16.88 6.74 32.98
CA GLU A 148 16.06 6.66 31.76
C GLU A 148 15.04 7.81 31.66
N SER A 149 14.38 8.15 32.78
CA SER A 149 13.43 9.28 32.81
C SER A 149 14.10 10.62 32.53
N GLU A 150 15.32 10.83 33.02
CA GLU A 150 16.10 12.04 32.75
C GLU A 150 16.61 12.11 31.32
N HIS A 151 16.99 10.96 30.76
CA HIS A 151 17.38 10.83 29.36
C HIS A 151 16.21 11.17 28.45
N GLN A 152 15.04 10.56 28.65
CA GLN A 152 13.84 10.84 27.86
C GLN A 152 13.45 12.33 27.89
N LYS A 153 13.39 12.94 29.09
CA LYS A 153 13.13 14.38 29.24
C LYS A 153 14.20 15.24 28.58
N GLY A 154 15.46 14.78 28.60
CA GLY A 154 16.57 15.44 27.93
C GLY A 154 16.42 15.42 26.41
N ILE A 155 16.03 14.28 25.84
CA ILE A 155 15.76 14.13 24.42
C ILE A 155 14.58 15.01 24.00
N GLU A 156 13.44 14.96 24.69
CA GLU A 156 12.27 15.82 24.41
C GLU A 156 12.62 17.32 24.34
N ARG A 157 13.55 17.78 25.18
CA ARG A 157 14.04 19.17 25.19
C ARG A 157 14.91 19.56 23.99
N LEU A 158 15.49 18.61 23.27
CA LEU A 158 16.35 18.93 22.12
C LEU A 158 15.56 19.62 21.00
N GLN A 159 14.27 19.30 20.83
CA GLN A 159 13.37 19.91 19.84
C GLN A 159 14.01 20.03 18.43
N LEU A 160 14.64 18.96 17.95
CA LEU A 160 15.35 19.01 16.67
C LEU A 160 14.39 19.32 15.54
N SER A 161 14.77 20.30 14.72
CA SER A 161 14.08 20.58 13.46
C SER A 161 14.54 19.61 12.38
N PRO A 162 13.67 19.30 11.40
CA PRO A 162 14.09 18.51 10.25
C PRO A 162 15.24 19.17 9.48
N PRO A 163 16.08 18.39 8.79
CA PRO A 163 17.14 18.93 7.94
C PRO A 163 16.60 19.89 6.86
N ALA A 164 17.35 20.96 6.55
CA ALA A 164 16.89 22.04 5.67
C ALA A 164 16.66 21.62 4.20
N ASN A 165 17.17 20.45 3.79
CA ASN A 165 16.97 19.88 2.45
C ASN A 165 15.59 19.23 2.25
N TYR A 166 14.80 19.08 3.31
CA TYR A 166 13.42 18.61 3.17
C TYR A 166 12.50 19.76 2.77
N GLN A 167 11.95 19.67 1.56
CA GLN A 167 11.02 20.66 1.01
C GLN A 167 9.63 20.63 1.69
N SER A 168 9.25 19.52 2.31
CA SER A 168 7.97 19.40 3.02
C SER A 168 8.00 18.37 4.17
N HIS A 169 7.08 18.52 5.13
CA HIS A 169 6.87 17.54 6.21
C HIS A 169 6.55 16.13 5.69
N HIS A 170 5.96 16.01 4.50
CA HIS A 170 5.55 14.72 3.94
C HIS A 170 6.72 13.83 3.53
N SER A 171 7.83 14.40 3.06
CA SER A 171 9.03 13.63 2.70
C SER A 171 9.70 13.02 3.95
N ILE A 172 9.67 13.74 5.07
CA ILE A 172 10.23 13.28 6.34
C ILE A 172 9.40 12.14 6.94
N ASP A 173 8.07 12.28 6.94
CA ASP A 173 7.16 11.22 7.40
C ASP A 173 7.36 9.93 6.59
N ASN A 174 7.56 10.06 5.28
CA ASN A 174 7.81 8.95 4.38
C ASN A 174 9.09 8.19 4.74
N GLU A 175 10.22 8.90 4.92
CA GLU A 175 11.49 8.28 5.28
C GLU A 175 11.50 7.71 6.72
N LEU A 176 10.85 8.38 7.67
CA LEU A 176 10.68 7.85 9.03
C LEU A 176 9.85 6.54 9.03
N ALA A 177 8.78 6.49 8.23
CA ALA A 177 8.00 5.26 8.04
C ALA A 177 8.87 4.16 7.44
N LEU A 178 9.64 4.44 6.38
CA LEU A 178 10.56 3.48 5.77
C LEU A 178 11.56 2.93 6.79
N GLN A 179 12.20 3.79 7.59
CA GLN A 179 13.13 3.36 8.65
C GLN A 179 12.44 2.43 9.67
N ARG A 180 11.27 2.84 10.18
CA ARG A 180 10.53 2.08 11.20
C ARG A 180 10.06 0.73 10.68
N TRP A 181 9.47 0.71 9.49
CA TRP A 181 8.93 -0.50 8.85
C TRP A 181 10.05 -1.48 8.50
N SER A 182 11.18 -0.97 7.99
CA SER A 182 12.34 -1.79 7.67
C SER A 182 12.97 -2.41 8.91
N LYS A 183 13.08 -1.66 10.01
CA LYS A 183 13.55 -2.18 11.30
C LYS A 183 12.60 -3.23 11.87
N TYR A 184 11.29 -3.04 11.73
CA TYR A 184 10.30 -4.02 12.17
C TYR A 184 10.42 -5.37 11.43
N LEU A 185 10.65 -5.34 10.12
CA LEU A 185 10.85 -6.53 9.28
C LEU A 185 12.29 -7.07 9.26
N LYS A 186 13.24 -6.40 9.93
CA LYS A 186 14.68 -6.72 9.93
C LYS A 186 15.31 -6.71 8.54
N CYS A 187 14.96 -5.71 7.73
CA CYS A 187 15.61 -5.44 6.44
C CYS A 187 16.29 -4.08 6.35
N ASP A 188 16.31 -3.32 7.44
CA ASP A 188 16.98 -2.03 7.52
C ASP A 188 18.46 -2.10 7.15
N ASP A 189 19.17 -3.18 7.51
CA ASP A 189 20.57 -3.40 7.10
C ASP A 189 20.77 -3.73 5.61
N LYS A 190 19.69 -4.10 4.90
CA LYS A 190 19.71 -4.50 3.49
C LYS A 190 19.33 -3.36 2.54
N ILE A 191 18.78 -2.27 3.08
CA ILE A 191 18.35 -1.11 2.31
C ILE A 191 19.41 -0.02 2.48
N PRO A 192 20.21 0.30 1.43
CA PRO A 192 21.33 1.24 1.56
C PRO A 192 20.92 2.60 2.10
N GLU A 193 19.79 3.16 1.65
CA GLU A 193 19.30 4.46 2.13
C GLU A 193 19.04 4.45 3.64
N VAL A 194 18.37 3.39 4.12
CA VAL A 194 18.05 3.21 5.55
C VAL A 194 19.34 3.07 6.35
N LYS A 195 20.23 2.16 5.92
CA LYS A 195 21.47 1.86 6.64
C LYS A 195 22.44 3.04 6.69
N GLU A 196 22.65 3.71 5.56
CA GLU A 196 23.72 4.70 5.43
C GLU A 196 23.28 6.11 5.82
N LYS A 197 22.00 6.46 5.62
CA LYS A 197 21.49 7.81 5.89
C LYS A 197 20.52 7.85 7.04
N LEU A 198 19.45 7.05 7.02
CA LEU A 198 18.39 7.18 8.02
C LEU A 198 18.85 6.69 9.40
N GLN A 199 19.52 5.54 9.48
CA GLN A 199 20.06 5.00 10.74
C GLN A 199 21.21 5.86 11.30
N THR A 200 21.93 6.60 10.45
CA THR A 200 23.08 7.41 10.88
C THR A 200 22.71 8.87 11.18
N GLY A 201 21.68 9.41 10.53
CA GLY A 201 21.19 10.78 10.67
C GLY A 201 20.70 11.11 12.08
N LEU A 202 21.12 12.26 12.62
CA LEU A 202 20.79 12.67 13.99
C LEU A 202 19.28 12.83 14.19
N TYR A 203 18.60 13.44 13.21
CA TYR A 203 17.17 13.70 13.27
C TYR A 203 16.34 12.40 13.37
N PHE A 204 16.70 11.38 12.58
CA PHE A 204 16.04 10.08 12.61
C PHE A 204 16.32 9.32 13.91
N LYS A 205 17.57 9.36 14.42
CA LYS A 205 17.91 8.79 15.73
C LYS A 205 17.12 9.43 16.87
N TYR A 206 16.98 10.75 16.83
CA TYR A 206 16.16 11.51 17.78
C TYR A 206 14.71 11.03 17.79
N HIS A 207 14.08 10.93 16.61
CA HIS A 207 12.70 10.42 16.49
C HIS A 207 12.54 8.97 16.92
N ARG A 208 13.54 8.13 16.67
CA ARG A 208 13.56 6.73 17.09
C ARG A 208 13.54 6.59 18.62
N VAL A 209 14.20 7.49 19.35
CA VAL A 209 14.17 7.51 20.81
C VAL A 209 12.83 8.02 21.33
N LEU A 210 12.25 9.05 20.70
CA LEU A 210 10.93 9.56 21.09
C LEU A 210 9.81 8.56 20.83
N ASN A 211 9.94 7.75 19.79
CA ASN A 211 8.92 6.81 19.35
C ASN A 211 9.49 5.38 19.24
N PRO A 212 9.87 4.75 20.35
CA PRO A 212 10.48 3.42 20.34
C PRO A 212 9.52 2.37 19.76
N LEU A 213 10.08 1.35 19.12
CA LEU A 213 9.29 0.18 18.70
C LEU A 213 8.95 -0.66 19.94
N ASN A 214 7.67 -1.01 20.11
CA ASN A 214 7.27 -1.93 21.17
C ASN A 214 7.99 -3.28 21.01
N SER A 215 8.64 -3.75 22.08
CA SER A 215 9.53 -4.94 22.08
C SER A 215 8.81 -6.28 21.85
N SER A 216 7.48 -6.27 21.78
CA SER A 216 6.64 -7.42 21.45
C SER A 216 6.65 -7.72 19.94
N GLY A 217 7.79 -8.21 19.45
CA GLY A 217 7.90 -8.95 18.20
C GLY A 217 8.32 -8.11 17.00
N THR A 218 9.62 -8.13 16.70
CA THR A 218 10.09 -7.94 15.33
C THR A 218 9.40 -8.97 14.42
N GLY A 219 8.72 -8.52 13.37
CA GLY A 219 8.02 -9.39 12.43
C GLY A 219 8.98 -10.24 11.59
N SER A 220 8.47 -11.36 11.09
CA SER A 220 9.09 -12.07 9.95
C SER A 220 8.39 -11.63 8.67
N THR A 221 9.05 -11.83 7.52
CA THR A 221 8.44 -11.58 6.22
C THR A 221 7.15 -12.38 6.06
N TYR A 222 6.08 -11.73 5.64
CA TYR A 222 4.79 -12.37 5.46
C TYR A 222 4.76 -13.21 4.18
N LEU A 223 3.86 -14.18 4.14
CA LEU A 223 3.43 -14.81 2.91
C LEU A 223 2.02 -14.28 2.58
N ILE A 224 1.90 -13.58 1.46
CA ILE A 224 0.61 -13.18 0.89
C ILE A 224 -0.06 -14.42 0.27
N SER A 225 -1.33 -14.69 0.56
CA SER A 225 -2.08 -15.76 -0.12
C SER A 225 -2.47 -15.35 -1.54
N GLY A 226 -2.71 -16.36 -2.38
CA GLY A 226 -3.08 -16.16 -3.78
C GLY A 226 -1.87 -16.04 -4.70
N LYS A 227 -2.13 -15.69 -5.95
CA LYS A 227 -1.11 -15.40 -6.96
C LYS A 227 -1.44 -14.09 -7.64
N GLY A 228 -0.43 -13.32 -8.01
CA GLY A 228 -0.66 -12.07 -8.74
C GLY A 228 0.59 -11.26 -9.00
N LYS A 229 0.42 -10.25 -9.83
CA LYS A 229 1.46 -9.30 -10.23
C LYS A 229 1.25 -7.96 -9.54
N VAL A 230 2.23 -7.53 -8.75
CA VAL A 230 2.19 -6.30 -7.97
C VAL A 230 3.16 -5.28 -8.56
N LEU A 231 2.64 -4.13 -8.99
CA LEU A 231 3.44 -3.02 -9.51
C LEU A 231 3.51 -1.89 -8.48
N LEU A 232 4.72 -1.43 -8.17
CA LEU A 232 4.95 -0.20 -7.40
C LEU A 232 5.12 1.00 -8.34
N VAL A 233 4.37 2.07 -8.09
CA VAL A 233 4.52 3.38 -8.72
C VAL A 233 4.73 4.41 -7.61
N ASP A 234 5.99 4.76 -7.36
CA ASP A 234 6.43 5.60 -6.23
C ASP A 234 7.68 6.38 -6.67
N ASP A 235 7.71 7.69 -6.48
CA ASP A 235 8.84 8.55 -6.87
C ASP A 235 10.06 8.37 -5.95
N GLU A 236 9.84 7.81 -4.77
CA GLU A 236 10.86 7.43 -3.80
C GLU A 236 11.18 5.92 -3.84
N ALA A 237 10.76 5.22 -4.91
CA ALA A 237 11.11 3.81 -5.14
C ALA A 237 12.63 3.55 -5.02
N GLU A 238 13.45 4.36 -5.69
CA GLU A 238 14.92 4.25 -5.66
C GLU A 238 15.54 4.74 -4.34
N LYS A 239 14.77 5.43 -3.48
CA LYS A 239 15.18 5.81 -2.12
C LYS A 239 14.89 4.72 -1.09
N GLY A 240 14.69 3.49 -1.53
CA GLY A 240 14.58 2.32 -0.68
C GLY A 240 13.16 1.75 -0.54
N TRP A 241 12.11 2.40 -1.07
CA TRP A 241 10.76 1.81 -1.07
C TRP A 241 10.67 0.56 -1.96
N ALA A 242 11.34 0.56 -3.12
CA ALA A 242 11.42 -0.64 -3.95
C ALA A 242 12.16 -1.78 -3.23
N ASP A 243 13.24 -1.47 -2.50
CA ASP A 243 13.99 -2.46 -1.72
C ASP A 243 13.14 -3.01 -0.56
N PHE A 244 12.41 -2.13 0.14
CA PHE A 244 11.48 -2.52 1.20
C PHE A 244 10.42 -3.49 0.67
N TYR A 245 9.73 -3.15 -0.43
CA TYR A 245 8.70 -4.02 -1.00
C TYR A 245 9.29 -5.32 -1.56
N SER A 246 10.48 -5.27 -2.17
CA SER A 246 11.19 -6.47 -2.61
C SER A 246 11.46 -7.43 -1.45
N TYR A 247 11.82 -6.89 -0.28
CA TYR A 247 11.97 -7.68 0.93
C TYR A 247 10.64 -8.17 1.51
N PHE A 248 9.62 -7.30 1.52
CA PHE A 248 8.27 -7.63 1.98
C PHE A 248 7.68 -8.83 1.22
N PHE A 249 7.87 -8.87 -0.10
CA PHE A 249 7.42 -9.95 -0.98
C PHE A 249 8.43 -11.10 -1.14
N GLN A 250 9.58 -11.09 -0.47
CA GLN A 250 10.67 -12.05 -0.72
C GLN A 250 10.20 -13.51 -0.69
N ASN A 251 9.39 -13.89 0.29
CA ASN A 251 8.85 -15.24 0.42
C ASN A 251 7.91 -15.61 -0.74
N ASN A 252 7.10 -14.65 -1.21
CA ASN A 252 6.19 -14.82 -2.33
C ASN A 252 6.91 -14.90 -3.68
N VAL A 253 8.00 -14.14 -3.86
CA VAL A 253 8.83 -14.21 -5.07
C VAL A 253 9.54 -15.57 -5.13
N ASN A 254 10.12 -16.02 -4.01
CA ASN A 254 10.81 -17.30 -3.93
C ASN A 254 9.93 -18.49 -4.30
N ASN A 255 8.65 -18.48 -3.91
CA ASN A 255 7.69 -19.53 -4.26
C ASN A 255 6.86 -19.24 -5.52
N LYS A 256 7.18 -18.15 -6.25
CA LYS A 256 6.51 -17.71 -7.49
C LYS A 256 5.01 -17.48 -7.34
N SER A 257 4.55 -17.10 -6.16
CA SER A 257 3.15 -16.68 -5.96
C SER A 257 2.95 -15.22 -6.34
N ILE A 258 3.89 -14.34 -6.01
CA ILE A 258 3.83 -12.92 -6.41
C ILE A 258 5.01 -12.58 -7.30
N GLU A 259 4.72 -11.92 -8.42
CA GLU A 259 5.69 -11.21 -9.24
C GLU A 259 5.63 -9.73 -8.85
N PHE A 260 6.78 -9.13 -8.51
CA PHE A 260 6.86 -7.76 -8.05
C PHE A 260 7.79 -6.95 -8.96
N GLU A 261 7.32 -5.79 -9.42
CA GLU A 261 8.12 -4.82 -10.15
C GLU A 261 7.87 -3.41 -9.62
N ALA A 262 8.87 -2.53 -9.76
CA ALA A 262 8.73 -1.10 -9.55
C ALA A 262 8.89 -0.36 -10.88
N LEU A 263 8.10 0.70 -11.06
CA LEU A 263 8.22 1.60 -12.20
C LEU A 263 9.48 2.46 -12.05
N ALA A 264 10.54 2.10 -12.78
CA ALA A 264 11.77 2.88 -12.85
C ALA A 264 11.59 4.08 -13.80
N LEU A 265 11.56 5.28 -13.24
CA LEU A 265 11.47 6.56 -13.95
C LEU A 265 12.26 7.64 -13.21
N ASP A 266 12.79 8.60 -13.95
CA ASP A 266 13.29 9.86 -13.36
C ASP A 266 12.12 10.82 -13.19
N PHE A 267 11.28 10.57 -12.17
CA PHE A 267 10.07 11.32 -11.86
C PHE A 267 10.29 12.83 -11.77
N LYS A 268 11.46 13.26 -11.29
CA LYS A 268 11.80 14.68 -11.10
C LYS A 268 12.07 15.41 -12.42
N SER A 269 12.51 14.68 -13.45
CA SER A 269 12.80 15.25 -14.76
C SER A 269 11.56 15.29 -15.68
N LEU A 270 10.51 14.56 -15.33
CA LEU A 270 9.35 14.34 -16.20
C LEU A 270 8.18 15.24 -15.81
N ILE A 271 7.41 15.65 -16.82
CA ILE A 271 6.13 16.32 -16.60
C ILE A 271 5.08 15.28 -16.19
N GLN A 272 4.06 15.74 -15.46
CA GLN A 272 2.97 14.90 -14.96
C GLN A 272 2.36 13.98 -16.03
N GLN A 273 2.14 14.48 -17.25
CA GLN A 273 1.53 13.70 -18.33
C GLN A 273 2.39 12.51 -18.78
N ASP A 274 3.71 12.67 -18.80
CA ASP A 274 4.63 11.60 -19.21
C ASP A 274 4.71 10.51 -18.14
N ILE A 275 4.64 10.91 -16.86
CA ILE A 275 4.55 9.97 -15.73
C ILE A 275 3.25 9.16 -15.82
N ILE A 276 2.12 9.81 -16.09
CA ILE A 276 0.82 9.13 -16.25
C ILE A 276 0.87 8.13 -17.40
N GLU A 277 1.39 8.53 -18.56
CA GLU A 277 1.52 7.68 -19.74
C GLU A 277 2.44 6.48 -19.48
N ALA A 278 3.58 6.71 -18.82
CA ALA A 278 4.53 5.65 -18.49
C ALA A 278 3.93 4.65 -17.49
N ALA A 279 3.24 5.12 -16.45
CA ALA A 279 2.53 4.26 -15.50
C ALA A 279 1.43 3.44 -16.20
N ARG A 280 0.61 4.06 -17.05
CA ARG A 280 -0.43 3.38 -17.83
C ARG A 280 0.17 2.25 -18.69
N ARG A 281 1.20 2.56 -19.48
CA ARG A 281 1.89 1.57 -20.33
C ARG A 281 2.48 0.43 -19.50
N LYS A 282 3.08 0.74 -18.35
CA LYS A 282 3.68 -0.28 -17.49
C LYS A 282 2.63 -1.22 -16.93
N VAL A 283 1.47 -0.70 -16.50
CA VAL A 283 0.33 -1.51 -16.04
C VAL A 283 -0.15 -2.47 -17.13
N GLU A 284 -0.27 -2.01 -18.37
CA GLU A 284 -0.67 -2.86 -19.51
C GLU A 284 0.40 -3.91 -19.87
N GLN A 285 1.68 -3.50 -19.95
CA GLN A 285 2.78 -4.39 -20.34
C GLN A 285 3.07 -5.47 -19.30
N PHE A 286 3.04 -5.10 -18.03
CA PHE A 286 3.24 -6.04 -16.93
C PHE A 286 1.98 -6.89 -16.68
N ASP A 287 0.82 -6.43 -17.16
CA ASP A 287 -0.51 -6.95 -16.84
C ASP A 287 -0.73 -6.98 -15.31
N ALA A 288 -0.51 -5.81 -14.69
CA ALA A 288 -0.55 -5.69 -13.23
C ALA A 288 -1.94 -6.09 -12.68
N ASP A 289 -1.94 -6.86 -11.60
CA ASP A 289 -3.15 -7.23 -10.85
C ASP A 289 -3.44 -6.23 -9.73
N VAL A 290 -2.37 -5.81 -9.05
CA VAL A 290 -2.38 -4.83 -7.98
C VAL A 290 -1.36 -3.74 -8.27
N VAL A 291 -1.75 -2.48 -8.13
CA VAL A 291 -0.85 -1.33 -8.21
C VAL A 291 -0.76 -0.66 -6.83
N LEU A 292 0.44 -0.62 -6.26
CA LEU A 292 0.79 0.20 -5.10
C LEU A 292 1.18 1.58 -5.63
N LEU A 293 0.33 2.58 -5.39
CA LEU A 293 0.41 3.87 -6.07
C LEU A 293 0.62 4.99 -5.07
N ASP A 294 1.80 5.61 -5.10
CA ASP A 294 1.99 6.85 -4.35
C ASP A 294 1.10 7.96 -4.94
N LEU A 295 0.49 8.73 -4.05
CA LEU A 295 -0.45 9.76 -4.45
C LEU A 295 0.26 10.98 -5.05
N ARG A 296 1.51 11.26 -4.65
CA ARG A 296 2.30 12.41 -5.11
C ARG A 296 3.56 11.92 -5.80
N LEU A 297 3.71 12.22 -7.09
CA LEU A 297 4.76 11.64 -7.93
C LEU A 297 5.56 12.67 -8.71
N CYS A 298 5.15 13.94 -8.72
CA CYS A 298 5.89 15.02 -9.37
C CYS A 298 5.92 16.27 -8.51
N ASP A 299 6.86 17.19 -8.80
CA ASP A 299 7.07 18.41 -8.00
C ASP A 299 5.80 19.25 -7.81
N MET A 300 4.94 19.35 -8.84
CA MET A 300 3.68 20.10 -8.77
C MET A 300 2.70 19.53 -7.73
N ASP A 301 2.82 18.26 -7.34
CA ASP A 301 1.98 17.63 -6.32
C ASP A 301 2.31 18.12 -4.90
N PHE A 302 3.44 18.81 -4.73
CA PHE A 302 3.95 19.33 -3.47
C PHE A 302 3.79 20.85 -3.33
N ASP A 303 3.22 21.52 -4.33
CA ASP A 303 3.02 22.97 -4.30
C ASP A 303 2.15 23.40 -3.10
N ALA A 304 2.69 24.31 -2.29
CA ALA A 304 2.05 24.72 -1.04
C ALA A 304 0.93 25.75 -1.23
N ALA A 305 0.88 26.45 -2.37
CA ALA A 305 -0.06 27.55 -2.60
C ALA A 305 -0.40 27.77 -4.10
N PRO A 306 -1.67 27.51 -4.52
CA PRO A 306 -2.69 26.79 -3.78
C PRO A 306 -2.28 25.32 -3.62
N GLN A 307 -2.61 24.71 -2.47
CA GLN A 307 -2.49 23.26 -2.32
C GLN A 307 -3.24 22.56 -3.47
N PRO A 308 -2.61 21.60 -4.16
CA PRO A 308 -3.26 20.87 -5.24
C PRO A 308 -4.50 20.15 -4.71
N LYS A 309 -5.61 20.22 -5.45
CA LYS A 309 -6.80 19.46 -5.12
C LYS A 309 -6.50 17.98 -5.35
N PRO A 310 -7.21 17.05 -4.68
CA PRO A 310 -6.92 15.63 -4.84
C PRO A 310 -6.96 15.16 -6.29
N LYS A 311 -7.88 15.70 -7.10
CA LYS A 311 -8.03 15.37 -8.52
C LYS A 311 -6.88 15.85 -9.41
N ASP A 312 -6.12 16.83 -8.92
CA ASP A 312 -4.99 17.38 -9.66
C ASP A 312 -3.70 16.58 -9.41
N LEU A 313 -3.69 15.73 -8.37
CA LEU A 313 -2.54 14.92 -7.99
C LEU A 313 -2.23 13.86 -9.05
N THR A 314 -0.94 13.65 -9.32
CA THR A 314 -0.49 12.69 -10.34
C THR A 314 -0.99 11.28 -10.07
N GLY A 315 -0.90 10.80 -8.82
CA GLY A 315 -1.39 9.47 -8.44
C GLY A 315 -2.91 9.33 -8.62
N TYR A 316 -3.68 10.41 -8.45
CA TYR A 316 -5.12 10.39 -8.72
C TYR A 316 -5.41 10.16 -10.21
N LYS A 317 -4.72 10.89 -11.08
CA LYS A 317 -4.89 10.77 -12.54
C LYS A 317 -4.43 9.40 -13.05
N ILE A 318 -3.36 8.84 -12.47
CA ILE A 318 -2.92 7.47 -12.77
C ILE A 318 -4.00 6.46 -12.37
N LEU A 319 -4.61 6.60 -11.18
CA LEU A 319 -5.73 5.76 -10.77
C LEU A 319 -6.88 5.80 -11.79
N GLU A 320 -7.27 6.99 -12.27
CA GLU A 320 -8.31 7.12 -13.30
C GLU A 320 -7.95 6.35 -14.59
N GLU A 321 -6.70 6.46 -15.07
CA GLU A 321 -6.23 5.75 -16.26
C GLU A 321 -6.20 4.23 -16.06
N ILE A 322 -5.76 3.74 -14.90
CA ILE A 322 -5.75 2.30 -14.58
C ILE A 322 -7.18 1.74 -14.61
N LYS A 323 -8.15 2.47 -14.04
CA LYS A 323 -9.55 2.03 -14.01
C LYS A 323 -10.23 2.08 -15.38
N LYS A 324 -9.75 2.92 -16.30
CA LYS A 324 -10.18 2.91 -17.71
C LYS A 324 -9.66 1.68 -18.46
N ILE A 325 -8.45 1.22 -18.18
CA ILE A 325 -7.90 -0.02 -18.76
C ILE A 325 -8.77 -1.20 -18.33
N ASN A 326 -8.90 -1.40 -17.02
CA ASN A 326 -9.70 -2.48 -16.46
C ASN A 326 -10.15 -2.11 -15.05
N LYS A 327 -11.47 -2.02 -14.82
CA LYS A 327 -11.99 -1.67 -13.48
C LYS A 327 -11.65 -2.71 -12.41
N GLY A 328 -11.45 -3.96 -12.83
CA GLY A 328 -11.03 -5.06 -11.97
C GLY A 328 -9.57 -5.02 -11.54
N ASN A 329 -8.73 -4.18 -12.13
CA ASN A 329 -7.37 -3.93 -11.60
C ASN A 329 -7.48 -3.32 -10.21
N GLN A 330 -6.74 -3.85 -9.25
CA GLN A 330 -6.78 -3.32 -7.89
C GLN A 330 -5.73 -2.23 -7.71
N VAL A 331 -6.11 -1.11 -7.09
CA VAL A 331 -5.18 0.00 -6.82
C VAL A 331 -5.21 0.34 -5.34
N ILE A 332 -4.05 0.28 -4.70
CA ILE A 332 -3.87 0.64 -3.29
C ILE A 332 -3.09 1.95 -3.26
N ILE A 333 -3.71 3.00 -2.74
CA ILE A 333 -3.04 4.30 -2.59
C ILE A 333 -2.09 4.24 -1.40
N THR A 334 -0.84 4.65 -1.59
CA THR A 334 0.14 4.84 -0.53
C THR A 334 0.41 6.33 -0.36
N THR A 335 0.50 6.82 0.87
CA THR A 335 0.84 8.23 1.11
C THR A 335 1.36 8.47 2.52
N ALA A 336 2.18 9.50 2.70
CA ALA A 336 2.51 10.01 4.03
C ALA A 336 1.40 10.90 4.63
N SER A 337 0.38 11.32 3.85
CA SER A 337 -0.64 12.25 4.33
C SER A 337 -1.90 11.55 4.87
N ASN A 338 -2.32 11.94 6.08
CA ASN A 338 -3.57 11.48 6.72
C ASN A 338 -4.83 12.28 6.30
N LYS A 339 -4.77 13.05 5.22
CA LYS A 339 -5.87 13.93 4.77
C LYS A 339 -7.07 13.11 4.31
N VAL A 340 -8.15 13.12 5.10
CA VAL A 340 -9.39 12.35 4.86
C VAL A 340 -10.00 12.62 3.48
N TRP A 341 -9.89 13.85 2.97
CA TRP A 341 -10.44 14.18 1.64
C TRP A 341 -9.69 13.50 0.49
N ASN A 342 -8.38 13.22 0.62
CA ASN A 342 -7.63 12.44 -0.37
C ASN A 342 -8.16 11.01 -0.42
N TYR A 343 -8.35 10.40 0.75
CA TYR A 343 -8.95 9.08 0.89
C TYR A 343 -10.34 9.03 0.23
N GLN A 344 -11.24 9.93 0.61
CA GLN A 344 -12.60 9.93 0.06
C GLN A 344 -12.59 10.10 -1.47
N SER A 345 -11.81 11.05 -1.98
CA SER A 345 -11.76 11.32 -3.42
C SER A 345 -11.21 10.16 -4.26
N THR A 346 -10.21 9.44 -3.75
CA THR A 346 -9.62 8.29 -4.45
C THR A 346 -10.52 7.06 -4.36
N TYR A 347 -11.21 6.87 -3.24
CA TYR A 347 -12.24 5.84 -3.09
C TYR A 347 -13.39 6.03 -4.08
N GLU A 348 -13.87 7.27 -4.28
CA GLU A 348 -14.94 7.59 -5.25
C GLU A 348 -14.60 7.24 -6.71
N ILE A 349 -13.32 7.15 -7.06
CA ILE A 349 -12.85 6.74 -8.40
C ILE A 349 -12.59 5.22 -8.48
N GLY A 350 -12.56 4.52 -7.35
CA GLY A 350 -12.41 3.07 -7.28
C GLY A 350 -11.08 2.59 -6.71
N ALA A 351 -10.36 3.39 -5.93
CA ALA A 351 -9.25 2.87 -5.12
C ALA A 351 -9.74 1.73 -4.21
N ASN A 352 -8.97 0.65 -4.14
CA ASN A 352 -9.33 -0.59 -3.44
C ASN A 352 -8.66 -0.73 -2.07
N GLY A 353 -7.72 0.17 -1.74
CA GLY A 353 -7.05 0.21 -0.45
C GLY A 353 -6.33 1.53 -0.25
N TYR A 354 -6.00 1.83 1.01
CA TYR A 354 -5.29 3.04 1.38
C TYR A 354 -4.33 2.75 2.53
N ILE A 355 -3.05 3.06 2.33
CA ILE A 355 -1.97 2.83 3.28
C ILE A 355 -1.32 4.17 3.62
N VAL A 356 -1.31 4.50 4.91
CA VAL A 356 -0.65 5.72 5.41
C VAL A 356 0.74 5.36 5.95
N LYS A 357 1.77 5.94 5.36
CA LYS A 357 3.18 5.83 5.74
C LYS A 357 3.42 6.71 6.98
N ARG A 358 3.10 6.19 8.18
CA ARG A 358 3.13 6.94 9.45
C ARG A 358 4.43 6.73 10.21
N HIS A 359 4.91 7.80 10.85
CA HIS A 359 6.11 7.78 11.67
C HIS A 359 5.84 7.57 13.17
N ASP A 360 4.59 7.74 13.62
CA ASP A 360 4.16 7.80 15.03
C ASP A 360 3.12 6.72 15.40
N SER A 361 2.96 5.72 14.53
CA SER A 361 1.99 4.63 14.66
C SER A 361 2.58 3.35 15.24
N ASP A 362 1.68 2.42 15.60
CA ASP A 362 2.04 1.02 15.84
C ASP A 362 2.42 0.36 14.50
N VAL A 363 3.73 0.14 14.33
CA VAL A 363 4.30 -0.43 13.11
C VAL A 363 3.82 -1.85 12.87
N ALA A 364 3.57 -2.63 13.92
CA ALA A 364 3.09 -4.00 13.78
C ALA A 364 1.69 -4.01 13.14
N GLU A 365 0.82 -3.09 13.57
CA GLU A 365 -0.52 -2.94 13.03
C GLU A 365 -0.49 -2.34 11.62
N ASP A 366 0.39 -1.37 11.33
CA ASP A 366 0.56 -0.84 9.98
C ASP A 366 1.01 -1.90 8.97
N ILE A 367 2.00 -2.72 9.33
CA ILE A 367 2.51 -3.79 8.47
C ILE A 367 1.48 -4.91 8.28
N LYS A 368 0.72 -5.23 9.33
CA LYS A 368 -0.39 -6.17 9.25
C LYS A 368 -1.51 -5.63 8.34
N ASN A 369 -1.83 -4.34 8.43
CA ASN A 369 -2.79 -3.69 7.56
C ASN A 369 -2.31 -3.69 6.10
N LEU A 370 -1.06 -3.31 5.84
CA LEU A 370 -0.43 -3.42 4.52
C LEU A 370 -0.58 -4.83 3.94
N LYS A 371 -0.24 -5.86 4.73
CA LYS A 371 -0.38 -7.27 4.32
C LYS A 371 -1.82 -7.62 3.97
N ASN A 372 -2.77 -7.31 4.85
CA ASN A 372 -4.18 -7.67 4.65
C ASN A 372 -4.79 -6.94 3.45
N THR A 373 -4.47 -5.66 3.25
CA THR A 373 -4.93 -4.87 2.11
C THR A 373 -4.40 -5.42 0.79
N ILE A 374 -3.09 -5.73 0.72
CA ILE A 374 -2.50 -6.35 -0.48
C ILE A 374 -3.11 -7.73 -0.74
N GLN A 375 -3.25 -8.56 0.29
CA GLN A 375 -3.81 -9.90 0.16
C GLN A 375 -5.24 -9.86 -0.38
N SER A 376 -6.08 -8.98 0.17
CA SER A 376 -7.45 -8.80 -0.31
C SER A 376 -7.47 -8.29 -1.76
N ALA A 377 -6.57 -7.37 -2.13
CA ALA A 377 -6.45 -6.91 -3.51
C ALA A 377 -6.03 -8.06 -4.46
N VAL A 378 -5.04 -8.87 -4.11
CA VAL A 378 -4.62 -10.03 -4.93
C VAL A 378 -5.79 -11.01 -5.12
N GLU A 379 -6.50 -11.36 -4.05
CA GLU A 379 -7.67 -12.25 -4.10
C GLU A 379 -8.81 -11.69 -4.96
N ARG A 380 -9.01 -10.37 -4.93
CA ARG A 380 -10.06 -9.68 -5.71
C ARG A 380 -9.71 -9.54 -7.19
N ALA A 381 -8.44 -9.27 -7.51
CA ALA A 381 -7.98 -9.12 -8.88
C ALA A 381 -8.24 -10.39 -9.72
N ASP A 382 -8.05 -11.57 -9.11
CA ASP A 382 -8.24 -12.89 -9.73
C ASP A 382 -9.60 -13.03 -10.44
N TYR A 383 -10.67 -12.62 -9.77
CA TYR A 383 -12.02 -12.73 -10.34
C TYR A 383 -12.51 -11.43 -11.01
N LEU A 384 -12.13 -10.25 -10.52
CA LEU A 384 -12.65 -8.99 -11.05
C LEU A 384 -12.08 -8.63 -12.43
N LYS A 385 -10.78 -8.87 -12.68
CA LYS A 385 -10.16 -8.53 -13.97
C LYS A 385 -10.80 -9.30 -15.13
N VAL A 386 -11.01 -10.60 -14.93
CA VAL A 386 -11.63 -11.49 -15.91
C VAL A 386 -13.10 -11.11 -16.12
N THR A 387 -13.85 -10.94 -15.02
CA THR A 387 -15.27 -10.58 -15.06
C THR A 387 -15.50 -9.23 -15.73
N TRP A 388 -14.67 -8.22 -15.44
CA TRP A 388 -14.75 -6.92 -16.09
C TRP A 388 -14.48 -7.03 -17.60
N SER A 389 -13.44 -7.76 -18.00
CA SER A 389 -13.10 -7.95 -19.41
C SER A 389 -14.26 -8.58 -20.19
N LEU A 390 -14.90 -9.59 -19.60
CA LEU A 390 -16.08 -10.23 -20.18
C LEU A 390 -17.28 -9.29 -20.27
N THR A 391 -17.57 -8.55 -19.18
CA THR A 391 -18.63 -7.53 -19.15
C THR A 391 -18.39 -6.45 -20.21
N TYR A 392 -17.17 -5.94 -20.31
CA TYR A 392 -16.80 -4.92 -21.29
C TYR A 392 -16.96 -5.43 -22.72
N SER A 393 -16.44 -6.62 -23.04
CA SER A 393 -16.57 -7.24 -24.36
C SER A 393 -18.03 -7.45 -24.77
N LEU A 394 -18.87 -7.89 -23.83
CA LEU A 394 -20.30 -8.05 -24.07
C LEU A 394 -20.97 -6.69 -24.33
N LYS A 395 -20.73 -5.69 -23.48
CA LYS A 395 -21.28 -4.34 -23.64
C LYS A 395 -20.89 -3.73 -24.99
N ASP A 396 -19.62 -3.83 -25.38
CA ASP A 396 -19.12 -3.33 -26.65
C ASP A 396 -19.78 -4.04 -27.86
N SER A 397 -20.04 -5.34 -27.73
CA SER A 397 -20.77 -6.10 -28.76
C SER A 397 -22.24 -5.71 -28.86
N LEU A 398 -22.90 -5.47 -27.72
CA LEU A 398 -24.27 -4.92 -27.67
C LEU A 398 -24.33 -3.52 -28.28
N ASP A 399 -23.41 -2.63 -27.90
CA ASP A 399 -23.32 -1.27 -28.44
C ASP A 399 -23.08 -1.26 -29.96
N ARG A 400 -22.24 -2.16 -30.48
CA ARG A 400 -22.09 -2.38 -31.93
C ARG A 400 -23.40 -2.80 -32.58
N ALA A 401 -24.08 -3.81 -32.04
CA ALA A 401 -25.34 -4.32 -32.60
C ALA A 401 -26.46 -3.27 -32.60
N ILE A 402 -26.51 -2.39 -31.58
CA ILE A 402 -27.43 -1.24 -31.54
C ILE A 402 -27.10 -0.25 -32.67
N ARG A 403 -25.82 0.11 -32.85
CA ARG A 403 -25.39 1.02 -33.92
C ARG A 403 -25.71 0.46 -35.31
N ASP A 404 -25.51 -0.83 -35.49
CA ASP A 404 -25.78 -1.56 -36.73
C ASP A 404 -27.28 -1.88 -36.93
N LYS A 405 -28.15 -1.46 -36.00
CA LYS A 405 -29.60 -1.71 -36.00
C LYS A 405 -29.98 -3.20 -36.04
N LYS A 406 -29.09 -4.07 -35.59
CA LYS A 406 -29.34 -5.52 -35.43
C LYS A 406 -30.06 -5.82 -34.12
N LEU A 407 -29.92 -4.94 -33.15
CA LEU A 407 -30.53 -5.01 -31.83
C LEU A 407 -31.38 -3.77 -31.59
N ASP A 408 -32.57 -3.95 -31.01
CA ASP A 408 -33.37 -2.81 -30.57
C ASP A 408 -32.59 -1.95 -29.57
N ASN A 409 -32.68 -0.62 -29.76
CA ASN A 409 -31.91 0.34 -28.97
C ASN A 409 -32.30 0.30 -27.51
N ARG A 410 -33.61 0.29 -27.20
CA ARG A 410 -34.10 0.30 -25.83
C ARG A 410 -33.67 -0.98 -25.11
N PHE A 411 -33.92 -2.13 -25.71
CA PHE A 411 -33.54 -3.43 -25.16
C PHE A 411 -32.03 -3.52 -24.92
N GLY A 412 -31.21 -3.19 -25.92
CA GLY A 412 -29.76 -3.26 -25.81
C GLY A 412 -29.20 -2.30 -24.75
N ARG A 413 -29.72 -1.07 -24.65
CA ARG A 413 -29.32 -0.11 -23.62
C ARG A 413 -29.70 -0.57 -22.21
N GLU A 414 -30.88 -1.17 -22.05
CA GLU A 414 -31.33 -1.69 -20.75
C GLU A 414 -30.46 -2.87 -20.29
N LEU A 415 -30.07 -3.78 -21.19
CA LEU A 415 -29.09 -4.84 -20.88
C LEU A 415 -27.75 -4.26 -20.40
N ILE A 416 -27.21 -3.27 -21.11
CA ILE A 416 -25.96 -2.60 -20.74
C ILE A 416 -26.04 -1.98 -19.34
N LEU A 417 -27.16 -1.32 -19.01
CA LEU A 417 -27.37 -0.72 -17.69
C LEU A 417 -27.44 -1.77 -16.57
N ILE A 418 -28.10 -2.90 -16.81
CA ILE A 418 -28.15 -4.01 -15.83
C ILE A 418 -26.76 -4.63 -15.65
N LEU A 419 -26.02 -4.84 -16.74
CA LEU A 419 -24.64 -5.33 -16.68
C LEU A 419 -23.75 -4.40 -15.82
N ASP A 420 -23.79 -3.10 -16.09
CA ASP A 420 -23.04 -2.11 -15.31
C ASP A 420 -23.45 -2.10 -13.83
N SER A 421 -24.75 -2.10 -13.55
CA SER A 421 -25.27 -2.10 -12.17
C SER A 421 -24.88 -3.38 -11.43
N SER A 422 -24.97 -4.54 -12.09
CA SER A 422 -24.60 -5.83 -11.51
C SER A 422 -23.10 -5.93 -11.23
N PHE A 423 -22.26 -5.43 -12.14
CA PHE A 423 -20.81 -5.41 -11.94
C PHE A 423 -20.42 -4.46 -10.81
N ASN A 424 -21.06 -3.29 -10.70
CA ASN A 424 -20.79 -2.37 -9.59
C ASN A 424 -21.16 -2.99 -8.23
N LEU A 425 -22.25 -3.76 -8.15
CA LEU A 425 -22.58 -4.53 -6.94
C LEU A 425 -21.56 -5.64 -6.67
N TYR A 426 -21.10 -6.31 -7.72
CA TYR A 426 -20.11 -7.38 -7.63
C TYR A 426 -18.74 -6.87 -7.17
N ASP A 427 -18.26 -5.75 -7.72
CA ASP A 427 -17.03 -5.10 -7.31
C ASP A 427 -17.11 -4.67 -5.84
N ASN A 428 -18.22 -4.06 -5.42
CA ASN A 428 -18.38 -3.62 -4.02
C ASN A 428 -18.75 -4.75 -3.05
N ALA A 429 -18.84 -6.01 -3.50
CA ALA A 429 -19.22 -7.12 -2.64
C ALA A 429 -18.15 -7.41 -1.59
N SER A 430 -18.57 -7.42 -0.32
CA SER A 430 -17.72 -7.65 0.85
C SER A 430 -18.21 -8.80 1.74
N THR A 431 -19.49 -9.15 1.62
CA THR A 431 -20.14 -10.24 2.35
C THR A 431 -20.71 -11.28 1.39
N PRO A 432 -20.95 -12.52 1.85
CA PRO A 432 -21.68 -13.55 1.09
C PRO A 432 -23.00 -13.03 0.49
N ASN A 433 -23.76 -12.22 1.23
CA ASN A 433 -25.04 -11.68 0.76
C ASN A 433 -24.85 -10.62 -0.33
N ASP A 434 -23.78 -9.82 -0.28
CA ASP A 434 -23.50 -8.84 -1.34
C ASP A 434 -23.28 -9.57 -2.68
N PHE A 435 -22.55 -10.69 -2.67
CA PHE A 435 -22.39 -11.53 -3.86
C PHE A 435 -23.73 -12.06 -4.36
N ALA A 436 -24.62 -12.49 -3.45
CA ALA A 436 -25.95 -12.95 -3.84
C ALA A 436 -26.79 -11.83 -4.48
N TYR A 437 -26.73 -10.60 -3.95
CA TYR A 437 -27.42 -9.46 -4.56
C TYR A 437 -26.82 -9.05 -5.91
N ALA A 438 -25.49 -9.09 -6.05
CA ALA A 438 -24.83 -8.88 -7.34
C ALA A 438 -25.28 -9.93 -8.36
N TYR A 439 -25.35 -11.20 -7.94
CA TYR A 439 -25.84 -12.30 -8.76
C TYR A 439 -27.29 -12.10 -9.19
N LEU A 440 -28.18 -11.73 -8.26
CA LEU A 440 -29.58 -11.44 -8.58
C LEU A 440 -29.71 -10.27 -9.55
N SER A 441 -28.88 -9.23 -9.39
CA SER A 441 -28.85 -8.10 -10.31
C SER A 441 -28.43 -8.54 -11.72
N LEU A 442 -27.40 -9.38 -11.83
CA LEU A 442 -26.98 -9.95 -13.11
C LEU A 442 -28.06 -10.87 -13.71
N PHE A 443 -28.76 -11.63 -12.88
CA PHE A 443 -29.83 -12.54 -13.31
C PHE A 443 -30.98 -11.80 -14.02
N LYS A 444 -31.21 -10.51 -13.70
CA LYS A 444 -32.18 -9.67 -14.41
C LYS A 444 -31.90 -9.55 -15.91
N CYS A 445 -30.65 -9.74 -16.36
CA CYS A 445 -30.36 -9.83 -17.79
C CYS A 445 -31.10 -11.00 -18.44
N LEU A 446 -31.15 -12.17 -17.80
CA LEU A 446 -31.90 -13.32 -18.32
C LEU A 446 -33.41 -13.04 -18.32
N GLU A 447 -33.92 -12.42 -17.26
CA GLU A 447 -35.33 -12.04 -17.18
C GLU A 447 -35.70 -11.10 -18.32
N LEU A 448 -34.88 -10.08 -18.58
CA LEU A 448 -35.08 -9.14 -19.68
C LEU A 448 -35.01 -9.84 -21.05
N VAL A 449 -33.98 -10.66 -21.30
CA VAL A 449 -33.83 -11.42 -22.55
C VAL A 449 -35.05 -12.30 -22.80
N THR A 450 -35.50 -13.06 -21.80
CA THR A 450 -36.66 -13.96 -21.98
C THR A 450 -37.96 -13.20 -22.21
N ASN A 451 -38.15 -12.03 -21.60
CA ASN A 451 -39.35 -11.22 -21.78
C ASN A 451 -39.40 -10.52 -23.14
N GLU A 452 -38.24 -10.15 -23.69
CA GLU A 452 -38.16 -9.52 -25.01
C GLU A 452 -38.28 -10.53 -26.15
N LEU A 453 -37.81 -11.77 -25.96
CA LEU A 453 -37.80 -12.80 -27.00
C LEU A 453 -38.98 -13.79 -26.94
N THR A 454 -39.88 -13.64 -25.97
CA THR A 454 -41.10 -14.45 -25.86
C THR A 454 -42.32 -13.58 -25.61
N PHE A 455 -43.44 -13.90 -26.25
CA PHE A 455 -44.69 -13.18 -26.09
C PHE A 455 -45.89 -14.13 -26.13
N GLN A 456 -47.07 -13.64 -25.77
CA GLN A 456 -48.31 -14.42 -25.83
C GLN A 456 -49.21 -13.88 -26.94
N GLU A 457 -49.69 -14.78 -27.81
CA GLU A 457 -50.63 -14.50 -28.89
C GLU A 457 -51.75 -15.55 -28.85
N ASP A 458 -53.02 -15.12 -28.81
CA ASP A 458 -54.20 -15.98 -28.70
C ASP A 458 -54.13 -17.06 -27.61
N GLY A 459 -53.55 -16.69 -26.46
CA GLY A 459 -53.38 -17.59 -25.32
C GLY A 459 -52.20 -18.57 -25.43
N THR A 460 -51.47 -18.56 -26.56
CA THR A 460 -50.31 -19.41 -26.81
C THR A 460 -49.01 -18.62 -26.68
N TRP A 461 -47.99 -19.23 -26.09
CA TRP A 461 -46.67 -18.61 -25.98
C TRP A 461 -45.86 -18.82 -27.26
N MET A 462 -45.29 -17.74 -27.75
CA MET A 462 -44.51 -17.64 -28.98
C MET A 462 -43.08 -17.22 -28.65
N ILE A 463 -42.13 -17.63 -29.47
CA ILE A 463 -40.79 -17.02 -29.53
C ILE A 463 -40.77 -15.92 -30.58
N ILE A 464 -39.72 -15.12 -30.64
CA ILE A 464 -39.52 -14.18 -31.75
C ILE A 464 -39.25 -14.95 -33.05
N GLY A 465 -40.00 -14.63 -34.12
CA GLY A 465 -40.18 -15.52 -35.28
C GLY A 465 -41.44 -16.39 -35.07
N PRO A 466 -42.27 -16.67 -36.09
CA PRO A 466 -43.64 -17.18 -35.95
C PRO A 466 -43.73 -18.65 -35.50
N GLU A 467 -43.08 -19.00 -34.39
CA GLU A 467 -42.99 -20.34 -33.81
C GLU A 467 -43.51 -20.35 -32.37
N HIS A 468 -44.17 -21.45 -32.01
CA HIS A 468 -44.62 -21.69 -30.64
C HIS A 468 -43.42 -21.97 -29.72
N LEU A 469 -43.46 -21.44 -28.50
CA LEU A 469 -42.50 -21.79 -27.45
C LEU A 469 -42.69 -23.26 -27.05
N LYS A 470 -41.68 -24.08 -27.33
CA LYS A 470 -41.63 -25.48 -26.90
C LYS A 470 -41.34 -25.57 -25.41
N HIS A 471 -41.92 -26.59 -24.77
CA HIS A 471 -41.70 -26.87 -23.36
C HIS A 471 -40.68 -27.99 -23.20
N PHE A 472 -39.56 -27.70 -22.55
CA PHE A 472 -38.54 -28.67 -22.17
C PHE A 472 -38.47 -28.84 -20.65
N ARG A 473 -38.37 -30.09 -20.19
CA ARG A 473 -38.16 -30.43 -18.77
C ARG A 473 -36.77 -31.00 -18.56
N PHE A 474 -36.10 -30.57 -17.49
CA PHE A 474 -34.84 -31.17 -17.06
C PHE A 474 -35.09 -32.43 -16.23
N ASP A 475 -34.42 -33.51 -16.60
CA ASP A 475 -34.37 -34.77 -15.88
C ASP A 475 -33.11 -34.78 -15.00
N GLU A 476 -33.31 -34.79 -13.68
CA GLU A 476 -32.22 -34.74 -12.69
C GLU A 476 -31.45 -36.06 -12.56
N ASP A 477 -32.03 -37.18 -13.01
CA ASP A 477 -31.38 -38.50 -12.94
C ASP A 477 -30.45 -38.70 -14.14
N THR A 478 -30.92 -38.31 -15.33
CA THR A 478 -30.15 -38.45 -16.58
C THR A 478 -29.33 -37.21 -16.93
N PHE A 479 -29.58 -36.09 -16.25
CA PHE A 479 -29.00 -34.77 -16.54
C PHE A 479 -29.25 -34.31 -17.99
N THR A 480 -30.42 -34.63 -18.55
CA THR A 480 -30.81 -34.27 -19.92
C THR A 480 -32.14 -33.51 -19.96
N TYR A 481 -32.38 -32.76 -21.04
CA TYR A 481 -33.66 -32.12 -21.30
C TYR A 481 -34.53 -32.96 -22.22
N GLN A 482 -35.81 -33.09 -21.88
CA GLN A 482 -36.81 -33.78 -22.67
C GLN A 482 -37.88 -32.79 -23.14
N GLU A 483 -38.18 -32.77 -24.44
CA GLU A 483 -39.29 -31.99 -25.00
C GLU A 483 -40.62 -32.63 -24.62
N ILE A 484 -41.56 -31.82 -24.13
CA ILE A 484 -42.92 -32.25 -23.83
C ILE A 484 -43.75 -32.05 -25.10
N SER A 485 -44.34 -33.15 -25.60
CA SER A 485 -45.07 -33.21 -26.88
C SER A 485 -46.22 -32.20 -27.02
N SER A 486 -46.79 -31.76 -25.91
CA SER A 486 -47.79 -30.70 -25.88
C SER A 486 -47.43 -29.71 -24.77
N ALA A 487 -46.95 -28.54 -25.18
CA ALA A 487 -46.53 -27.50 -24.25
C ALA A 487 -47.66 -27.17 -23.26
N SER A 488 -47.41 -27.42 -21.99
CA SER A 488 -48.34 -27.16 -20.90
C SER A 488 -47.59 -26.45 -19.78
N PHE A 489 -47.93 -25.19 -19.54
CA PHE A 489 -47.31 -24.36 -18.51
C PHE A 489 -48.26 -24.19 -17.33
N LYS A 490 -47.71 -24.13 -16.12
CA LYS A 490 -48.51 -23.91 -14.92
C LYS A 490 -49.24 -22.57 -15.03
N ASN A 491 -50.57 -22.59 -14.88
CA ASN A 491 -51.44 -21.41 -15.05
C ASN A 491 -51.27 -20.70 -16.41
N ASN A 492 -50.86 -21.42 -17.46
CA ASN A 492 -50.53 -20.86 -18.78
C ASN A 492 -49.43 -19.76 -18.74
N LEU A 493 -48.51 -19.85 -17.78
CA LEU A 493 -47.42 -18.91 -17.58
C LEU A 493 -46.09 -19.68 -17.50
N PRO A 494 -45.27 -19.69 -18.57
CA PRO A 494 -43.96 -20.30 -18.53
C PRO A 494 -43.06 -19.52 -17.58
N SER A 495 -42.37 -20.26 -16.72
CA SER A 495 -41.29 -19.78 -15.88
C SER A 495 -40.10 -19.29 -16.73
N ILE A 496 -39.23 -18.51 -16.11
CA ILE A 496 -37.97 -18.05 -16.74
C ILE A 496 -37.17 -19.24 -17.27
N PHE A 497 -37.15 -20.35 -16.52
CA PHE A 497 -36.49 -21.59 -16.94
C PHE A 497 -37.08 -22.17 -18.23
N GLU A 498 -38.40 -22.31 -18.30
CA GLU A 498 -39.07 -22.85 -19.48
C GLU A 498 -38.84 -21.94 -20.70
N LYS A 499 -38.93 -20.62 -20.51
CA LYS A 499 -38.66 -19.63 -21.57
C LYS A 499 -37.23 -19.72 -22.10
N ILE A 500 -36.22 -19.61 -21.23
CA ILE A 500 -34.82 -19.56 -21.67
C ILE A 500 -34.36 -20.90 -22.25
N THR A 501 -34.86 -22.02 -21.74
CA THR A 501 -34.55 -23.35 -22.28
C THR A 501 -35.13 -23.52 -23.67
N GLY A 502 -36.39 -23.10 -23.88
CA GLY A 502 -37.01 -23.07 -25.21
C GLY A 502 -36.21 -22.21 -26.19
N LEU A 503 -35.83 -20.99 -25.80
CA LEU A 503 -34.99 -20.12 -26.62
C LEU A 503 -33.63 -20.75 -26.95
N CYS A 504 -32.95 -21.40 -26.00
CA CYS A 504 -31.66 -22.04 -26.24
C CYS A 504 -31.75 -23.12 -27.32
N PHE A 505 -32.76 -24.00 -27.23
CA PHE A 505 -32.91 -25.09 -28.20
C PHE A 505 -33.52 -24.65 -29.53
N GLN A 506 -34.49 -23.72 -29.52
CA GLN A 506 -35.22 -23.32 -30.72
C GLN A 506 -34.52 -22.21 -31.51
N LEU A 507 -34.05 -21.17 -30.82
CA LEU A 507 -33.53 -19.96 -31.47
C LEU A 507 -32.02 -20.01 -31.69
N TRP A 508 -31.28 -20.63 -30.76
CA TRP A 508 -29.81 -20.59 -30.78
C TRP A 508 -29.13 -21.93 -31.08
N ASN A 509 -29.92 -23.00 -31.24
CA ASN A 509 -29.49 -24.36 -31.54
C ASN A 509 -28.44 -24.89 -30.56
N TYR A 510 -28.65 -24.67 -29.26
CA TYR A 510 -27.72 -25.16 -28.23
C TYR A 510 -27.84 -26.67 -28.04
N GLU A 511 -26.71 -27.31 -27.79
CA GLU A 511 -26.65 -28.69 -27.35
C GLU A 511 -27.05 -28.83 -25.87
N GLN A 512 -27.51 -30.03 -25.51
CA GLN A 512 -27.94 -30.38 -24.14
C GLN A 512 -26.89 -30.00 -23.07
N ILE A 513 -25.61 -30.23 -23.37
CA ILE A 513 -24.48 -29.93 -22.48
C ILE A 513 -24.32 -28.41 -22.23
N GLU A 514 -24.65 -27.58 -23.23
CA GLU A 514 -24.55 -26.13 -23.15
C GLU A 514 -25.66 -25.54 -22.27
N VAL A 515 -26.86 -26.14 -22.31
CA VAL A 515 -28.02 -25.71 -21.51
C VAL A 515 -27.99 -26.26 -20.07
N GLN A 516 -27.32 -27.39 -19.82
CA GLN A 516 -27.25 -28.02 -18.49
C GLN A 516 -26.76 -27.05 -17.39
N LYS A 517 -25.77 -26.19 -17.68
CA LYS A 517 -25.26 -25.24 -16.68
C LYS A 517 -26.30 -24.18 -16.28
N LEU A 518 -27.26 -23.90 -17.16
CA LEU A 518 -28.31 -22.90 -16.94
C LEU A 518 -29.30 -23.36 -15.88
N TYR A 519 -29.58 -24.66 -15.82
CA TYR A 519 -30.36 -25.27 -14.74
C TYR A 519 -29.80 -24.87 -13.37
N TYR A 520 -28.50 -25.05 -13.15
CA TYR A 520 -27.87 -24.69 -11.87
C TYR A 520 -27.94 -23.19 -11.57
N SER A 521 -27.75 -22.33 -12.58
CA SER A 521 -27.85 -20.88 -12.40
C SER A 521 -29.25 -20.42 -11.99
N ILE A 522 -30.29 -21.05 -12.55
CA ILE A 522 -31.68 -20.75 -12.19
C ILE A 522 -32.03 -21.36 -10.84
N ARG A 523 -31.56 -22.59 -10.56
CA ARG A 523 -31.73 -23.23 -9.25
C ARG A 523 -31.09 -22.41 -8.14
N ARG A 524 -29.87 -21.89 -8.31
CA ARG A 524 -29.21 -20.95 -7.38
C ARG A 524 -30.12 -19.78 -7.00
N ARG A 525 -30.65 -19.08 -8.02
CA ARG A 525 -31.56 -17.93 -7.82
C ARG A 525 -32.84 -18.34 -7.11
N ASN A 526 -33.46 -19.43 -7.54
CA ASN A 526 -34.73 -19.87 -6.97
C ASN A 526 -34.58 -20.33 -5.53
N GLU A 527 -33.53 -21.09 -5.21
CA GLU A 527 -33.26 -21.53 -3.84
C GLU A 527 -32.95 -20.35 -2.90
N PHE A 528 -32.28 -19.31 -3.40
CA PHE A 528 -32.04 -18.10 -2.59
C PHE A 528 -33.32 -17.32 -2.28
N ILE A 529 -34.23 -17.16 -3.25
CA ILE A 529 -35.48 -16.40 -3.08
C ILE A 529 -36.57 -17.23 -2.41
N HIS A 530 -36.64 -18.51 -2.73
CA HIS A 530 -37.62 -19.48 -2.25
C HIS A 530 -36.88 -20.73 -1.75
N PRO A 531 -36.29 -20.68 -0.54
CA PRO A 531 -35.57 -21.80 0.03
C PRO A 531 -36.45 -23.06 0.12
N SER A 532 -35.90 -24.19 -0.28
CA SER A 532 -36.58 -25.47 -0.22
C SER A 532 -36.83 -25.87 1.24
N GLU A 533 -38.06 -26.31 1.55
CA GLU A 533 -38.39 -26.81 2.90
C GLU A 533 -37.62 -28.10 3.23
N ASN A 534 -37.38 -28.93 2.20
CA ASN A 534 -36.61 -30.16 2.31
C ASN A 534 -35.13 -29.91 2.04
N LYS A 535 -34.27 -30.62 2.77
CA LYS A 535 -32.82 -30.53 2.59
C LYS A 535 -32.42 -31.00 1.18
N LEU A 536 -31.79 -30.11 0.42
CA LEU A 536 -31.25 -30.44 -0.89
C LEU A 536 -30.14 -31.51 -0.79
N PRO A 537 -29.97 -32.36 -1.83
CA PRO A 537 -28.79 -33.20 -1.96
C PRO A 537 -27.49 -32.39 -1.86
N THR A 538 -26.46 -32.95 -1.24
CA THR A 538 -25.20 -32.23 -0.93
C THR A 538 -24.56 -31.56 -2.15
N THR A 539 -24.55 -32.25 -3.29
CA THR A 539 -24.01 -31.74 -4.56
C THR A 539 -24.79 -30.54 -5.07
N LEU A 540 -26.12 -30.64 -5.09
CA LEU A 540 -27.01 -29.56 -5.52
C LEU A 540 -26.94 -28.36 -4.56
N LYS A 541 -26.86 -28.61 -3.25
CA LYS A 541 -26.65 -27.56 -2.26
C LYS A 541 -25.34 -26.80 -2.51
N SER A 542 -24.24 -27.53 -2.73
CA SER A 542 -22.94 -26.91 -3.02
C SER A 542 -22.99 -26.05 -4.29
N GLU A 543 -23.76 -26.45 -5.30
CA GLU A 543 -23.96 -25.63 -6.49
C GLU A 543 -24.82 -24.40 -6.20
N CYS A 544 -25.88 -24.52 -5.39
CA CYS A 544 -26.72 -23.39 -4.98
C CYS A 544 -25.94 -22.37 -4.14
N ASP A 545 -25.07 -22.84 -3.23
CA ASP A 545 -24.27 -22.00 -2.33
C ASP A 545 -23.25 -21.12 -3.08
N LYS A 546 -22.92 -21.44 -4.34
CA LYS A 546 -22.07 -20.58 -5.19
C LYS A 546 -22.65 -19.19 -5.44
N ILE A 547 -23.96 -18.99 -5.24
CA ILE A 547 -24.58 -17.66 -5.33
C ILE A 547 -23.94 -16.65 -4.36
N PHE A 548 -23.38 -17.14 -3.26
CA PHE A 548 -22.71 -16.35 -2.22
C PHE A 548 -21.21 -16.14 -2.49
N MET A 549 -20.72 -16.52 -3.68
CA MET A 549 -19.30 -16.54 -4.02
C MET A 549 -19.03 -15.90 -5.40
N PRO A 550 -17.78 -15.43 -5.64
CA PRO A 550 -17.37 -14.91 -6.95
C PRO A 550 -17.64 -15.84 -8.14
N ASP A 551 -17.50 -17.16 -7.91
CA ASP A 551 -17.67 -18.20 -8.93
C ASP A 551 -19.10 -18.24 -9.50
N GLY A 552 -20.13 -18.10 -8.64
CA GLY A 552 -21.53 -18.10 -9.09
C GLY A 552 -21.81 -16.97 -10.08
N TYR A 553 -21.39 -15.75 -9.75
CA TYR A 553 -21.54 -14.58 -10.63
C TYR A 553 -20.80 -14.80 -11.95
N SER A 554 -19.56 -15.28 -11.88
CA SER A 554 -18.71 -15.53 -13.06
C SER A 554 -19.34 -16.56 -14.01
N VAL A 555 -19.89 -17.65 -13.48
CA VAL A 555 -20.60 -18.68 -14.25
C VAL A 555 -21.82 -18.09 -14.96
N LEU A 556 -22.64 -17.30 -14.25
CA LEU A 556 -23.82 -16.68 -14.84
C LEU A 556 -23.44 -15.64 -15.91
N LEU A 557 -22.40 -14.84 -15.68
CA LEU A 557 -21.94 -13.85 -16.66
C LEU A 557 -21.45 -14.50 -17.95
N ASN A 558 -20.73 -15.62 -17.85
CA ASN A 558 -20.32 -16.40 -19.02
C ASN A 558 -21.52 -16.90 -19.84
N GLN A 559 -22.58 -17.36 -19.17
CA GLN A 559 -23.81 -17.78 -19.84
C GLN A 559 -24.48 -16.59 -20.54
N ILE A 560 -24.65 -15.47 -19.83
CA ILE A 560 -25.25 -14.24 -20.37
C ILE A 560 -24.44 -13.72 -21.57
N SER A 561 -23.11 -13.74 -21.48
CA SER A 561 -22.22 -13.34 -22.58
C SER A 561 -22.40 -14.24 -23.81
N THR A 562 -22.53 -15.55 -23.61
CA THR A 562 -22.81 -16.50 -24.70
C THR A 562 -24.16 -16.17 -25.37
N PHE A 563 -25.22 -15.92 -24.59
CA PHE A 563 -26.53 -15.52 -25.12
C PHE A 563 -26.48 -14.17 -25.84
N GLY A 564 -25.81 -13.17 -25.24
CA GLY A 564 -25.65 -11.85 -25.81
C GLY A 564 -24.93 -11.87 -27.17
N ASN A 565 -23.90 -12.71 -27.31
CA ASN A 565 -23.24 -12.91 -28.61
C ASN A 565 -24.18 -13.49 -29.66
N LYS A 566 -25.07 -14.44 -29.30
CA LYS A 566 -26.08 -14.95 -30.24
C LYS A 566 -27.12 -13.89 -30.62
N ILE A 567 -27.62 -13.12 -29.64
CA ILE A 567 -28.57 -12.02 -29.87
C ILE A 567 -27.99 -10.98 -30.84
N THR A 568 -26.71 -10.64 -30.68
CA THR A 568 -26.03 -9.64 -31.53
C THR A 568 -25.72 -10.16 -32.94
N LEU A 569 -25.58 -11.49 -33.12
CA LEU A 569 -25.30 -12.12 -34.42
C LEU A 569 -26.57 -12.44 -35.24
N CYS A 570 -27.59 -13.03 -34.63
CA CYS A 570 -28.81 -13.48 -35.33
C CYS A 570 -29.78 -12.33 -35.67
N GLY A 571 -29.59 -11.16 -35.07
CA GLY A 571 -30.50 -10.03 -35.18
C GLY A 571 -31.87 -10.29 -34.53
N TYR A 572 -32.65 -9.22 -34.35
CA TYR A 572 -33.99 -9.28 -33.73
C TYR A 572 -35.04 -10.02 -34.59
N SER A 573 -34.69 -10.46 -35.80
CA SER A 573 -35.58 -11.21 -36.71
C SER A 573 -35.55 -12.73 -36.52
N GLY A 574 -34.70 -13.24 -35.61
CA GLY A 574 -34.65 -14.67 -35.26
C GLY A 574 -34.09 -15.61 -36.34
N ALA A 575 -33.53 -15.07 -37.43
CA ALA A 575 -32.90 -15.87 -38.48
C ALA A 575 -31.41 -16.04 -38.19
N CYS A 576 -31.10 -17.06 -37.38
CA CYS A 576 -29.89 -17.84 -37.49
C CYS A 576 -30.26 -19.17 -38.20
#